data_AF-A0A0M4DV68-F1
#
_entry.id   AF-A0A0M4DV68-F1
#
_cell.length_a   1.000
_cell.length_b   1.000
_cell.length_c   1.000
_cell.angle_alpha   90.00
_cell.angle_beta   90.00
_cell.angle_gamma   90.00
#
_symmetry.space_group_name_H-M   'P 1'
#
loop_
_entity.id
_entity.type
_entity.pdbx_description
1 polymer ?
#
loop_
_entity_poly.entity_id
_entity_poly.type
_entity_poly.pdbx_seq_one_letter_code
_entity_poly.pdbx_strand_id
1 'polypeptide(L)'
;MASRRHQRLALATAAALLTLTTAAGCAGLDKALDCVRTADAIATSVGNLQRAVSSASEDITQASEALDEIDRELKNLGDTTDDADLSKAVDDLKAGVANVRESIEKGDATPDITPVTDAAGEIGKVCTP
;
A
#
# COMPACT_ATOMS: atom_id res chain seq x y z
N MET A 1 -4.29 -26.48 -26.99
CA MET A 1 -3.39 -26.52 -25.82
C MET A 1 -2.80 -25.12 -25.68
N ALA A 2 -3.30 -24.32 -24.73
CA ALA A 2 -2.84 -22.94 -24.53
C ALA A 2 -1.87 -22.89 -23.35
N SER A 3 -0.60 -22.63 -23.64
CA SER A 3 0.46 -22.50 -22.62
C SER A 3 0.23 -21.27 -21.76
N ARG A 4 -0.29 -21.46 -20.54
CA ARG A 4 -0.29 -20.45 -19.49
C ARG A 4 1.15 -20.31 -18.97
N ARG A 5 1.85 -19.25 -19.39
CA ARG A 5 3.11 -18.82 -18.77
C ARG A 5 2.76 -18.24 -17.40
N HIS A 6 2.92 -19.04 -16.35
CA HIS A 6 2.95 -18.53 -14.98
C HIS A 6 4.23 -17.70 -14.80
N GLN A 7 4.11 -16.37 -14.94
CA GLN A 7 5.14 -15.43 -14.53
C GLN A 7 5.16 -15.43 -13.00
N ARG A 8 6.13 -16.15 -12.42
CA ARG A 8 6.45 -16.08 -11.00
C ARG A 8 7.10 -14.73 -10.74
N LEU A 9 6.33 -13.78 -10.19
CA LEU A 9 6.88 -12.54 -9.63
C LEU A 9 7.63 -12.93 -8.35
N ALA A 10 8.96 -12.95 -8.43
CA ALA A 10 9.81 -13.12 -7.27
C ALA A 10 9.96 -11.75 -6.59
N LEU A 11 9.31 -11.57 -5.44
CA LEU A 11 9.55 -10.45 -4.54
C LEU A 11 10.93 -10.65 -3.90
N ALA A 12 11.92 -9.86 -4.34
CA ALA A 12 13.24 -9.82 -3.73
C ALA A 12 13.17 -8.97 -2.45
N THR A 13 13.35 -9.60 -1.30
CA THR A 13 13.49 -8.90 -0.01
C THR A 13 14.92 -8.37 0.10
N ALA A 14 15.08 -7.05 -0.04
CA ALA A 14 16.36 -6.39 0.23
C ALA A 14 16.57 -6.27 1.74
N ALA A 15 17.64 -6.88 2.26
CA ALA A 15 18.05 -6.71 3.66
C ALA A 15 18.83 -5.39 3.80
N ALA A 16 18.22 -4.38 4.42
CA ALA A 16 18.88 -3.13 4.76
C ALA A 16 19.79 -3.32 6.00
N LEU A 17 21.07 -2.92 5.89
CA LEU A 17 22.03 -2.89 6.99
C LEU A 17 21.96 -1.51 7.67
N LEU A 18 21.48 -1.47 8.92
CA LEU A 18 21.27 -0.24 9.69
C LEU A 18 22.57 0.27 10.32
N THR A 19 23.13 1.37 9.79
CA THR A 19 24.08 2.21 10.53
C THR A 19 23.32 3.30 11.30
N LEU A 20 22.86 2.96 12.51
CA LEU A 20 22.20 3.91 13.41
C LEU A 20 23.24 4.86 14.04
N THR A 21 23.43 6.02 13.43
CA THR A 21 23.99 7.18 14.13
C THR A 21 22.89 8.22 14.26
N THR A 22 22.27 8.36 15.43
CA THR A 22 21.81 9.65 15.97
C THR A 22 21.19 9.50 17.36
N ALA A 23 21.44 10.51 18.17
CA ALA A 23 21.25 10.59 19.61
C ALA A 23 19.79 10.83 20.05
N ALA A 24 18.80 10.29 19.34
CA ALA A 24 17.41 10.25 19.78
C ALA A 24 17.14 8.89 20.41
N GLY A 25 16.65 8.85 21.65
CA GLY A 25 16.31 7.59 22.32
C GLY A 25 15.26 6.77 21.56
N CYS A 26 14.96 5.58 22.08
CA CYS A 26 14.10 4.57 21.45
C CYS A 26 12.75 5.06 20.88
N ALA A 27 12.23 6.22 21.30
CA ALA A 27 11.00 6.80 20.76
C ALA A 27 11.03 7.06 19.24
N GLY A 28 12.20 7.39 18.66
CA GLY A 28 12.34 7.49 17.20
C GLY A 28 12.31 6.12 16.51
N LEU A 29 12.83 5.09 17.18
CA LEU A 29 12.80 3.71 16.70
C LEU A 29 11.39 3.12 16.79
N ASP A 30 10.64 3.39 17.86
CA ASP A 30 9.24 2.95 18.00
C ASP A 30 8.37 3.52 16.87
N LYS A 31 8.49 4.82 16.56
CA LYS A 31 7.79 5.44 15.42
C LYS A 31 8.22 4.85 14.07
N ALA A 32 9.51 4.60 13.87
CA ALA A 32 10.00 3.99 12.63
C ALA A 32 9.44 2.57 12.46
N LEU A 33 9.39 1.78 13.53
CA LEU A 33 8.81 0.43 13.52
C LEU A 33 7.29 0.46 13.27
N ASP A 34 6.56 1.42 13.84
CA ASP A 34 5.14 1.60 13.58
C ASP A 34 4.85 2.05 12.14
N CYS A 35 5.70 2.92 11.57
CA CYS A 35 5.67 3.28 10.15
C CYS A 35 5.85 2.04 9.26
N VAL A 36 6.89 1.23 9.51
CA VAL A 36 7.16 0.00 8.75
C VAL A 36 6.00 -0.99 8.85
N ARG A 37 5.47 -1.24 10.06
CA ARG A 37 4.34 -2.16 10.26
C ARG A 37 3.09 -1.72 9.50
N THR A 38 2.83 -0.42 9.51
CA THR A 38 1.65 0.14 8.84
C THR A 38 1.85 0.15 7.32
N ALA A 39 3.06 0.46 6.84
CA ALA A 39 3.41 0.36 5.43
C ALA A 39 3.30 -1.09 4.90
N ASP A 40 3.68 -2.08 5.71
CA ASP A 40 3.55 -3.51 5.37
C ASP A 40 2.07 -3.95 5.31
N ALA A 41 1.25 -3.47 6.25
CA ALA A 41 -0.20 -3.68 6.23
C ALA A 41 -0.84 -3.11 4.96
N ILE A 42 -0.49 -1.85 4.62
CA ILE A 42 -0.92 -1.19 3.38
C ILE A 42 -0.48 -1.99 2.15
N ALA A 43 0.78 -2.44 2.09
CA ALA A 43 1.28 -3.26 0.98
C ALA A 43 0.50 -4.58 0.84
N THR A 44 0.11 -5.20 1.95
CA THR A 44 -0.73 -6.39 1.98
C THR A 44 -2.13 -6.10 1.42
N SER A 45 -2.76 -5.02 1.88
CA SER A 45 -4.10 -4.60 1.47
C SER A 45 -4.14 -4.19 -0.01
N VAL A 46 -3.12 -3.51 -0.51
CA VAL A 46 -2.94 -3.24 -1.95
C VAL A 46 -2.75 -4.54 -2.74
N GLY A 47 -2.00 -5.50 -2.21
CA GLY A 47 -1.88 -6.83 -2.80
C GLY A 47 -3.22 -7.59 -2.86
N ASN A 48 -4.07 -7.44 -1.84
CA ASN A 48 -5.45 -7.96 -1.85
C ASN A 48 -6.29 -7.29 -2.93
N LEU A 49 -6.24 -5.96 -3.03
CA LEU A 49 -6.92 -5.20 -4.06
C LEU A 49 -6.52 -5.65 -5.47
N GLN A 50 -5.21 -5.79 -5.73
CA GLN A 50 -4.70 -6.24 -7.02
C GLN A 50 -5.21 -7.64 -7.38
N ARG A 51 -5.27 -8.56 -6.40
CA ARG A 51 -5.85 -9.89 -6.60
C ARG A 51 -7.34 -9.79 -6.91
N ALA A 52 -8.10 -9.02 -6.14
CA ALA A 52 -9.54 -8.87 -6.31
C ALA A 52 -9.90 -8.28 -7.68
N VAL A 53 -9.18 -7.25 -8.13
CA VAL A 53 -9.35 -6.68 -9.48
C VAL A 53 -8.95 -7.69 -10.56
N SER A 54 -7.90 -8.49 -10.34
CA SER A 54 -7.50 -9.53 -11.30
C SER A 54 -8.49 -10.70 -11.39
N SER A 55 -9.25 -10.96 -10.31
CA SER A 55 -10.33 -11.94 -10.24
C SER A 55 -11.72 -11.31 -10.38
N ALA A 56 -11.83 -10.07 -10.88
CA ALA A 56 -13.08 -9.32 -10.95
C ALA A 56 -14.22 -10.02 -11.70
N SER A 57 -13.90 -11.02 -12.54
CA SER A 57 -14.89 -11.90 -13.17
C SER A 57 -15.68 -12.76 -12.18
N GLU A 58 -15.17 -12.94 -10.95
CA GLU A 58 -15.77 -13.74 -9.89
C GLU A 58 -16.58 -12.86 -8.92
N ASP A 59 -15.98 -11.80 -8.37
CA ASP A 59 -16.66 -10.85 -7.49
C ASP A 59 -15.85 -9.54 -7.32
N ILE A 60 -16.38 -8.41 -7.83
CA ILE A 60 -15.75 -7.09 -7.71
C ILE A 60 -15.94 -6.47 -6.30
N THR A 61 -16.84 -6.98 -5.47
CA THR A 61 -17.08 -6.43 -4.12
C THR A 61 -15.87 -6.60 -3.21
N GLN A 62 -15.07 -7.65 -3.42
CA GLN A 62 -13.80 -7.87 -2.72
C GLN A 62 -12.78 -6.74 -2.96
N ALA A 63 -12.85 -6.06 -4.11
CA ALA A 63 -12.00 -4.89 -4.36
C ALA A 63 -12.42 -3.71 -3.46
N SER A 64 -13.72 -3.49 -3.26
CA SER A 64 -14.23 -2.47 -2.35
C SER A 64 -13.84 -2.73 -0.90
N GLU A 65 -13.89 -3.98 -0.44
CA GLU A 65 -13.46 -4.37 0.90
C GLU A 65 -11.96 -4.10 1.12
N ALA A 66 -11.12 -4.44 0.14
CA ALA A 66 -9.69 -4.14 0.19
C ALA A 66 -9.43 -2.62 0.23
N LEU A 67 -10.20 -1.82 -0.51
CA LEU A 67 -10.12 -0.35 -0.47
C LEU A 67 -10.55 0.23 0.88
N ASP A 68 -11.50 -0.40 1.57
CA ASP A 68 -11.89 -0.02 2.94
C ASP A 68 -10.82 -0.35 3.98
N GLU A 69 -10.11 -1.47 3.80
CA GLU A 69 -8.99 -1.85 4.65
C GLU A 69 -7.82 -0.86 4.50
N ILE A 70 -7.46 -0.51 3.25
CA ILE A 70 -6.42 0.50 2.96
C ILE A 70 -6.77 1.85 3.62
N ASP A 71 -8.02 2.34 3.47
CA ASP A 71 -8.43 3.63 4.06
C ASP A 71 -8.38 3.61 5.60
N ARG A 72 -8.67 2.46 6.23
CA ARG A 72 -8.52 2.30 7.68
C ARG A 72 -7.06 2.35 8.12
N GLU A 73 -6.18 1.67 7.40
CA GLU A 73 -4.74 1.65 7.68
C GLU A 73 -4.11 3.05 7.50
N LEU A 74 -4.53 3.78 6.46
CA LEU A 74 -4.08 5.15 6.20
C LEU A 74 -4.46 6.14 7.29
N LYS A 75 -5.66 6.00 7.86
CA LYS A 75 -6.07 6.81 9.02
C LYS A 75 -5.15 6.57 10.22
N ASN A 76 -4.75 5.32 10.46
CA ASN A 76 -3.82 5.01 11.55
C ASN A 76 -2.40 5.55 11.27
N LEU A 77 -1.95 5.51 10.00
CA LEU A 77 -0.61 5.97 9.61
C LEU A 77 -0.43 7.48 9.78
N GLY A 78 -1.39 8.28 9.33
CA GLY A 78 -1.31 9.74 9.33
C GLY A 78 -1.11 10.35 10.73
N ASP A 79 -1.52 9.64 11.78
CA ASP A 79 -1.37 10.09 13.16
C ASP A 79 0.01 9.75 13.77
N THR A 80 0.85 9.00 13.06
CA THR A 80 2.05 8.38 13.66
C THR A 80 3.33 9.21 13.45
N THR A 81 3.38 10.12 12.47
CA THR A 81 4.60 10.87 12.15
C THR A 81 4.36 12.24 11.51
N ASP A 82 5.30 13.16 11.72
CA ASP A 82 5.27 14.55 11.23
C ASP A 82 6.05 14.72 9.90
N ASP A 83 6.21 13.64 9.14
CA ASP A 83 6.97 13.61 7.90
C ASP A 83 6.13 14.12 6.72
N ALA A 84 6.63 15.14 6.03
CA ALA A 84 5.94 15.78 4.91
C ALA A 84 5.87 14.89 3.67
N ASP A 85 6.91 14.08 3.42
CA ASP A 85 6.95 13.15 2.30
C ASP A 85 6.01 11.98 2.57
N LEU A 86 5.92 11.50 3.82
CA LEU A 86 4.92 10.50 4.18
C LEU A 86 3.51 11.06 4.06
N SER A 87 3.26 12.27 4.57
CA SER A 87 1.94 12.90 4.49
C SER A 87 1.46 13.02 3.04
N LYS A 88 2.38 13.40 2.14
CA LYS A 88 2.11 13.45 0.70
C LYS A 88 1.82 12.07 0.11
N ALA A 89 2.62 11.06 0.45
CA ALA A 89 2.41 9.70 -0.04
C ALA A 89 1.08 9.10 0.47
N VAL A 90 0.68 9.42 1.70
CA VAL A 90 -0.63 9.07 2.27
C VAL A 90 -1.77 9.76 1.52
N ASP A 91 -1.64 11.04 1.19
CA ASP A 91 -2.66 11.78 0.45
C ASP A 91 -2.79 11.27 -1.00
N ASP A 92 -1.66 10.97 -1.66
CA ASP A 92 -1.64 10.35 -2.99
C ASP A 92 -2.32 8.97 -2.96
N LEU A 93 -2.08 8.18 -1.92
CA LEU A 93 -2.72 6.87 -1.76
C LEU A 93 -4.23 7.01 -1.53
N LYS A 94 -4.67 7.95 -0.69
CA LYS A 94 -6.11 8.25 -0.50
C LYS A 94 -6.78 8.67 -1.80
N ALA A 95 -6.13 9.52 -2.59
CA ALA A 95 -6.64 9.95 -3.88
C ALA A 95 -6.75 8.77 -4.87
N GLY A 96 -5.74 7.90 -4.90
CA GLY A 96 -5.77 6.65 -5.67
C GLY A 96 -6.95 5.75 -5.27
N VAL A 97 -7.13 5.52 -3.97
CA VAL A 97 -8.24 4.70 -3.43
C VAL A 97 -9.60 5.27 -3.84
N ALA A 98 -9.78 6.59 -3.74
CA ALA A 98 -11.02 7.25 -4.15
C ALA A 98 -11.32 7.08 -5.65
N ASN A 99 -10.31 7.24 -6.51
CA ASN A 99 -10.46 7.05 -7.95
C ASN A 99 -10.83 5.60 -8.32
N VAL A 100 -10.25 4.61 -7.65
CA VAL A 100 -10.59 3.20 -7.86
C VAL A 100 -12.03 2.94 -7.44
N ARG A 101 -12.46 3.44 -6.28
CA ARG A 101 -13.86 3.31 -5.82
C ARG A 101 -14.84 3.92 -6.81
N GLU A 102 -14.57 5.15 -7.26
CA GLU A 102 -15.42 5.83 -8.24
C GLU A 102 -15.51 5.03 -9.56
N SER A 103 -14.42 4.41 -9.99
CA SER A 103 -14.40 3.56 -11.19
C SER A 103 -15.27 2.31 -11.01
N ILE A 104 -15.17 1.63 -9.86
CA ILE A 104 -16.02 0.49 -9.51
C ILE A 104 -17.50 0.90 -9.46
N GLU A 105 -17.83 2.03 -8.84
CA GLU A 105 -19.20 2.56 -8.75
C GLU A 105 -19.79 2.90 -10.13
N LYS A 106 -18.95 3.32 -11.08
CA LYS A 106 -19.33 3.55 -12.48
C LYS A 106 -19.46 2.26 -13.30
N GLY A 107 -19.19 1.10 -12.70
CA GLY A 107 -19.30 -0.21 -13.33
C GLY A 107 -18.04 -0.66 -14.08
N ASP A 108 -16.89 -0.05 -13.82
CA ASP A 108 -15.61 -0.55 -14.34
C ASP A 108 -15.22 -1.84 -13.61
N ALA A 109 -15.11 -2.94 -14.37
CA ALA A 109 -14.68 -4.23 -13.84
C ALA A 109 -13.16 -4.35 -13.73
N THR A 110 -12.40 -3.42 -14.33
CA THR A 110 -10.94 -3.42 -14.33
C THR A 110 -10.40 -2.02 -14.03
N PRO A 111 -10.73 -1.45 -12.85
CA PRO A 111 -10.28 -0.11 -12.50
C PRO A 111 -8.75 -0.03 -12.49
N ASP A 112 -8.22 1.14 -12.86
CA ASP A 112 -6.80 1.40 -12.80
C ASP A 112 -6.33 1.56 -11.34
N ILE A 113 -5.53 0.61 -10.87
CA ILE A 113 -4.96 0.59 -9.52
C ILE A 113 -3.49 1.04 -9.49
N THR A 114 -2.91 1.46 -10.62
CA THR A 114 -1.52 1.96 -10.66
C THR A 114 -1.30 3.12 -9.68
N PRO A 115 -2.18 4.14 -9.57
CA PRO A 115 -2.00 5.21 -8.59
C PRO A 115 -1.94 4.72 -7.15
N VAL A 116 -2.72 3.68 -6.81
CA VAL A 116 -2.71 3.06 -5.47
C VAL A 116 -1.40 2.32 -5.22
N THR A 117 -0.93 1.56 -6.22
CA THR A 117 0.29 0.76 -6.09
C THR A 117 1.54 1.63 -5.99
N ASP A 118 1.60 2.71 -6.77
CA ASP A 118 2.72 3.65 -6.77
C ASP A 118 2.82 4.37 -5.43
N ALA A 119 1.70 4.91 -4.92
CA ALA A 119 1.69 5.63 -3.66
C ALA A 119 2.02 4.72 -2.46
N ALA A 120 1.53 3.48 -2.44
CA ALA A 120 1.94 2.50 -1.42
C ALA A 120 3.44 2.18 -1.49
N GLY A 121 4.01 2.14 -2.69
CA GLY A 121 5.46 2.01 -2.89
C GLY A 121 6.24 3.19 -2.32
N GLU A 122 5.76 4.42 -2.50
CA GLU A 122 6.37 5.61 -1.90
C GLU A 122 6.28 5.60 -0.36
N ILE A 123 5.14 5.21 0.22
CA ILE A 123 4.99 5.02 1.67
C ILE A 123 6.05 4.04 2.20
N GLY A 124 6.23 2.89 1.52
CA GLY A 124 7.24 1.91 1.89
C GLY A 124 8.66 2.47 1.84
N LYS A 125 8.99 3.31 0.86
CA LYS A 125 10.31 3.97 0.75
C LYS A 125 10.54 4.96 1.89
N VAL A 126 9.54 5.76 2.24
CA VAL A 126 9.65 6.76 3.31
C VAL A 126 9.71 6.09 4.69
N CYS A 127 8.96 5.01 4.90
CA CYS A 127 8.97 4.27 6.16
C CYS A 127 10.19 3.36 6.34
N THR A 128 11.03 3.14 5.33
CA THR A 128 12.22 2.29 5.45
C THR A 128 13.43 3.13 5.88
N PRO A 129 14.06 2.83 7.03
CA PRO A 129 15.26 3.53 7.52
C PRO A 129 16.55 3.19 6.75
#